data_AF-A0A518HDM6-F1
#
_entry.id   AF-A0A518HDM6-F1
#
_cell.length_a   1.000
_cell.length_b   1.000
_cell.length_c   1.000
_cell.angle_alpha   90.00
_cell.angle_beta   90.00
_cell.angle_gamma   90.00
#
_symmetry.space_group_name_H-M   'P 1'
#
loop_
_entity.id
_entity.type
_entity.pdbx_description
1 polymer ?
#
loop_
_entity_poly.entity_id
_entity_poly.type
_entity_poly.pdbx_seq_one_letter_code
_entity_poly.pdbx_strand_id
1 'polypeptide(L)'
;MAHFQLVDNPFHLKRKWLFSKGARLFVKGDSGEERIAIHLGNRIVLEQKGAIGPGNAMPRIVPSVPSVVDVVETKVHASLQSQTITLKGAGAGRAVLRGVDEAGRLVPGLELVVVVGDFVNHPGLTIDLLADLCRGTDPVKSHAVHRMLHDNPENIFNENWQPIIDKWGERACGTVADDGASALWGGNATDHVFRGYHIAFRPGFKVTSRDQVKFSKAQVARGRTSIKSWLTRKKTPVVVGVLYGPTSSGSGAAASVRGPIETNRFGQLERTGRFGHSVLIVGCNEAADQFLYVDPWYNGSKLQYKGGFTHNEFPVSQSIGLFKLVDDSNRGPVLRQAPEAEGTFRLADGNILEITSGP
;
A
#
# COMPACT_ATOMS: atom_id res chain seq x y z
N MET A 1 22.03 15.90 37.07
CA MET A 1 21.74 16.03 35.63
C MET A 1 21.08 14.74 35.18
N ALA A 2 19.75 14.74 35.07
CA ALA A 2 19.02 13.58 34.55
C ALA A 2 18.99 13.65 33.02
N HIS A 3 19.63 12.69 32.36
CA HIS A 3 19.46 12.49 30.94
C HIS A 3 18.06 11.94 30.71
N PHE A 4 17.17 12.76 30.15
CA PHE A 4 15.89 12.30 29.63
C PHE A 4 16.17 11.54 28.33
N GLN A 5 16.21 10.21 28.39
CA GLN A 5 15.85 9.43 27.22
C GLN A 5 14.35 9.67 26.99
N LEU A 6 14.03 10.55 26.04
CA LEU A 6 12.76 10.48 25.34
C LEU A 6 12.66 9.04 24.84
N VAL A 7 11.83 8.21 25.48
CA VAL A 7 11.42 6.96 24.88
C VAL A 7 10.66 7.37 23.63
N ASP A 8 11.27 7.12 22.48
CA ASP A 8 10.78 7.41 21.13
C ASP A 8 9.25 7.29 21.00
N ASN A 9 8.58 8.42 20.71
CA ASN A 9 7.18 8.58 20.33
C ASN A 9 6.11 7.99 21.30
N PRO A 10 5.28 8.83 21.93
CA PRO A 10 4.29 8.37 22.89
C PRO A 10 2.96 7.91 22.28
N PHE A 11 2.60 8.23 21.03
CA PHE A 11 1.31 7.83 20.43
C PHE A 11 1.38 6.49 19.67
N HIS A 12 0.43 5.61 19.96
CA HIS A 12 0.31 4.30 19.32
C HIS A 12 -1.13 3.99 18.92
N LEU A 13 -1.30 3.24 17.83
CA LEU A 13 -2.57 2.56 17.54
C LEU A 13 -2.66 1.23 18.30
N LYS A 14 -3.82 0.94 18.89
CA LYS A 14 -4.10 -0.36 19.52
C LYS A 14 -4.20 -1.45 18.46
N ARG A 15 -3.08 -2.10 18.11
CA ARG A 15 -2.90 -3.44 17.49
C ARG A 15 -1.49 -3.53 16.90
N LYS A 16 -0.56 -4.17 17.63
CA LYS A 16 0.87 -4.28 17.25
C LYS A 16 1.17 -5.26 16.11
N TRP A 17 0.24 -6.13 15.73
CA TRP A 17 0.55 -7.26 14.83
C TRP A 17 0.89 -6.85 13.38
N LEU A 18 0.47 -5.66 12.94
CA LEU A 18 0.81 -5.12 11.62
C LEU A 18 2.23 -4.49 11.57
N PHE A 19 2.81 -4.13 12.72
CA PHE A 19 4.09 -3.43 12.79
C PHE A 19 4.93 -4.01 13.93
N SER A 20 6.02 -4.72 13.60
CA SER A 20 6.87 -5.44 14.57
C SER A 20 7.41 -4.56 15.71
N LYS A 21 7.59 -3.25 15.47
CA LYS A 21 8.03 -2.26 16.47
C LYS A 21 6.88 -1.47 17.13
N GLY A 22 5.62 -1.83 16.86
CA GLY A 22 4.42 -1.08 17.23
C GLY A 22 4.00 -0.08 16.15
N ALA A 23 2.72 0.33 16.17
CA ALA A 23 2.14 1.25 15.19
C ALA A 23 2.55 2.71 15.46
N ARG A 24 3.86 3.00 15.34
CA ARG A 24 4.38 4.38 15.38
C ARG A 24 3.71 5.18 14.26
N LEU A 25 3.25 6.39 14.57
CA LEU A 25 2.46 7.23 13.66
C LEU A 25 3.30 8.02 12.65
N PHE A 26 4.50 7.54 12.33
CA PHE A 26 5.31 8.12 11.28
C PHE A 26 4.76 7.77 9.91
N VAL A 27 4.50 8.80 9.09
CA VAL A 27 4.21 8.61 7.66
C VAL A 27 5.46 8.70 6.80
N LYS A 28 6.62 9.13 7.34
CA LYS A 28 7.93 9.21 6.65
C LYS A 28 9.10 8.62 7.46
N GLY A 29 9.09 7.31 7.72
CA GLY A 29 10.16 6.61 8.47
C GLY A 29 10.37 7.13 9.90
N ASP A 30 11.40 6.66 10.60
CA ASP A 30 11.67 7.02 12.02
C ASP A 30 12.10 8.50 12.23
N SER A 31 12.31 9.29 11.17
CA SER A 31 12.70 10.73 11.22
C SER A 31 11.60 11.69 10.72
N GLY A 32 10.40 11.18 10.42
CA GLY A 32 9.35 11.89 9.70
C GLY A 32 8.35 12.70 10.53
N GLU A 33 7.49 13.46 9.85
CA GLU A 33 6.30 14.09 10.45
C GLU A 33 5.35 12.98 10.95
N GLU A 34 5.02 13.02 12.24
CA GLU A 34 3.97 12.16 12.81
C GLU A 34 2.61 12.64 12.33
N ARG A 35 1.87 11.76 11.65
CA ARG A 35 0.59 12.12 11.06
C ARG A 35 -0.40 10.98 11.18
N ILE A 36 -1.63 11.34 11.52
CA ILE A 36 -2.78 10.49 11.31
C ILE A 36 -3.84 11.21 10.49
N ALA A 37 -4.63 10.40 9.81
CA ALA A 37 -5.71 10.83 8.96
C ALA A 37 -7.03 10.26 9.46
N ILE A 38 -8.07 11.08 9.46
CA ILE A 38 -9.39 10.72 9.95
C ILE A 38 -10.42 11.12 8.89
N HIS A 39 -11.23 10.16 8.44
CA HIS A 39 -12.39 10.48 7.64
C HIS A 39 -13.37 11.37 8.43
N LEU A 40 -13.94 12.39 7.77
CA LEU A 40 -14.86 13.32 8.40
C LEU A 40 -16.01 12.56 9.10
N GLY A 41 -16.32 12.96 10.33
CA GLY A 41 -17.33 12.30 11.16
C GLY A 41 -16.86 11.03 11.87
N ASN A 42 -15.78 10.38 11.42
CA ASN A 42 -15.26 9.18 12.08
C ASN A 42 -14.59 9.51 13.42
N ARG A 43 -14.60 8.49 14.29
CA ARG A 43 -13.90 8.49 15.57
C ARG A 43 -12.76 7.50 15.54
N ILE A 44 -11.64 7.86 16.15
CA ILE A 44 -10.50 6.98 16.34
C ILE A 44 -10.02 7.04 17.79
N VAL A 45 -9.38 5.98 18.26
CA VAL A 45 -8.81 5.91 19.61
C VAL A 45 -7.30 5.77 19.49
N LEU A 46 -6.59 6.71 20.10
CA LEU A 46 -5.15 6.70 20.27
C LEU A 46 -4.79 6.25 21.68
N GLU A 47 -3.63 5.60 21.83
CA GLU A 47 -3.02 5.37 23.13
C GLU A 47 -1.75 6.23 23.22
N GLN A 48 -1.64 7.06 24.24
CA GLN A 48 -0.38 7.70 24.63
C GLN A 48 0.28 6.88 25.74
N LYS A 49 1.57 6.55 25.60
CA LYS A 49 2.39 5.93 26.66
C LYS A 49 3.48 6.87 27.15
N GLY A 50 3.81 6.73 28.42
CA GLY A 50 4.82 7.54 29.10
C GLY A 50 4.23 8.84 29.65
N ALA A 51 4.52 9.11 30.91
CA ALA A 51 4.20 10.39 31.54
C ALA A 51 5.35 11.38 31.31
N ILE A 52 5.02 12.61 30.89
CA ILE A 52 6.01 13.60 30.40
C ILE A 52 5.91 14.93 31.19
N GLY A 53 5.06 15.01 32.21
CA GLY A 53 4.90 16.20 33.06
C GLY A 53 5.75 16.19 34.34
N PRO A 54 5.87 17.35 35.03
CA PRO A 54 6.39 17.40 36.40
C PRO A 54 5.68 16.37 37.28
N GLY A 55 6.45 15.57 38.03
CA GLY A 55 5.89 14.50 38.87
C GLY A 55 5.40 13.25 38.12
N ASN A 56 5.80 13.04 36.86
CA ASN A 56 5.33 11.92 36.02
C ASN A 56 3.79 11.93 35.85
N ALA A 57 3.20 13.12 35.69
CA ALA A 57 1.80 13.27 35.33
C ALA A 57 1.56 13.08 33.82
N MET A 58 0.38 12.56 33.46
CA MET A 58 -0.06 12.48 32.08
C MET A 58 -0.51 13.87 31.59
N PRO A 59 0.00 14.35 30.44
CA PRO A 59 -0.39 15.65 29.92
C PRO A 59 -1.82 15.63 29.37
N ARG A 60 -2.52 16.76 29.44
CA ARG A 60 -3.80 16.93 28.75
C ARG A 60 -3.55 17.12 27.27
N ILE A 61 -4.25 16.37 26.42
CA ILE A 61 -4.17 16.54 24.96
C ILE A 61 -5.21 17.54 24.49
N VAL A 62 -4.78 18.53 23.72
CA VAL A 62 -5.66 19.54 23.13
C VAL A 62 -5.38 19.70 21.63
N PRO A 63 -6.41 19.93 20.79
CA PRO A 63 -6.23 20.21 19.37
C PRO A 63 -5.92 21.70 19.15
N SER A 64 -5.03 22.00 18.21
CA SER A 64 -4.76 23.38 17.79
C SER A 64 -5.95 24.04 17.07
N VAL A 65 -6.83 23.24 16.46
CA VAL A 65 -8.03 23.68 15.75
C VAL A 65 -9.19 22.76 16.12
N PRO A 66 -9.96 23.05 17.21
CA PRO A 66 -11.06 22.21 17.68
C PRO A 66 -12.19 22.00 16.66
N SER A 67 -12.36 22.94 15.72
CA SER A 67 -13.35 22.81 14.64
C SER A 67 -12.97 21.77 13.59
N VAL A 68 -11.69 21.35 13.52
CA VAL A 68 -11.20 20.30 12.62
C VAL A 68 -11.15 18.96 13.33
N VAL A 69 -10.58 18.92 14.54
CA VAL A 69 -10.47 17.71 15.38
C VAL A 69 -11.00 18.01 16.76
N ASP A 70 -11.94 17.17 17.21
CA ASP A 70 -12.47 17.21 18.56
C ASP A 70 -11.88 16.09 19.42
N VAL A 71 -11.46 16.41 20.65
CA VAL A 71 -11.01 15.44 21.65
C VAL A 71 -12.21 15.09 22.53
N VAL A 72 -12.88 14.01 22.17
CA VAL A 72 -14.18 13.63 22.76
C VAL A 72 -14.02 13.04 24.16
N GLU A 73 -12.96 12.27 24.36
CA GLU A 73 -12.73 11.56 25.62
C GLU A 73 -11.23 11.39 25.84
N THR A 74 -10.81 11.58 27.10
CA THR A 74 -9.49 11.17 27.57
C THR A 74 -9.66 10.30 28.79
N LYS A 75 -9.05 9.10 28.78
CA LYS A 75 -9.06 8.17 29.91
C LYS A 75 -7.64 7.84 30.32
N VAL A 76 -7.27 8.25 31.53
CA VAL A 76 -5.95 7.98 32.11
C VAL A 76 -5.90 6.59 32.74
N HIS A 77 -4.81 5.87 32.49
CA HIS A 77 -4.51 4.55 33.02
C HIS A 77 -3.28 4.64 33.92
N ALA A 78 -3.48 5.08 35.17
CA ALA A 78 -2.40 5.39 36.11
C ALA A 78 -1.43 4.22 36.34
N SER A 79 -1.93 2.99 36.45
CA SER A 79 -1.10 1.78 36.66
C SER A 79 -0.21 1.42 35.47
N LEU A 80 -0.48 1.96 34.28
CA LEU A 80 0.22 1.67 33.03
C LEU A 80 1.02 2.86 32.51
N GLN A 81 1.02 3.99 33.23
CA GLN A 81 1.57 5.27 32.76
C GLN A 81 1.16 5.58 31.32
N SER A 82 -0.13 5.42 31.03
CA SER A 82 -0.70 5.62 29.70
C SER A 82 -2.05 6.32 29.78
N GLN A 83 -2.53 6.83 28.64
CA GLN A 83 -3.88 7.32 28.50
C GLN A 83 -4.44 6.97 27.12
N THR A 84 -5.74 6.75 27.02
CA THR A 84 -6.43 6.64 25.74
C THR A 84 -7.15 7.94 25.40
N ILE A 85 -7.01 8.38 24.16
CA ILE A 85 -7.60 9.62 23.65
C ILE A 85 -8.51 9.27 22.49
N THR A 86 -9.79 9.60 22.60
CA THR A 86 -10.76 9.43 21.52
C THR A 86 -10.87 10.74 20.75
N LEU A 87 -10.53 10.69 19.47
CA LEU A 87 -10.62 11.82 18.56
C LEU A 87 -11.81 11.67 17.63
N LYS A 88 -12.44 12.77 17.25
CA LYS A 88 -13.45 12.83 16.20
C LYS A 88 -13.02 13.82 15.13
N GLY A 89 -13.11 13.43 13.86
CA GLY A 89 -12.99 14.36 12.74
C GLY A 89 -14.22 15.29 12.70
N ALA A 90 -14.06 16.53 13.16
CA ALA A 90 -15.15 17.49 13.33
C ALA A 90 -15.38 18.37 12.09
N GLY A 91 -14.33 18.66 11.35
CA GLY A 91 -14.36 19.48 10.13
C GLY A 91 -13.16 19.18 9.25
N ALA A 92 -13.28 19.43 7.95
CA ALA A 92 -12.17 19.22 7.03
C ALA A 92 -11.02 20.20 7.30
N GLY A 93 -9.78 19.71 7.29
CA GLY A 93 -8.60 20.54 7.48
C GLY A 93 -7.43 19.81 8.16
N ARG A 94 -6.46 20.61 8.60
CA ARG A 94 -5.27 20.14 9.33
C ARG A 94 -5.27 20.73 10.74
N ALA A 95 -5.02 19.90 11.73
CA ALA A 95 -4.82 20.28 13.11
C ALA A 95 -3.55 19.61 13.67
N VAL A 96 -3.06 20.10 14.81
CA VAL A 96 -1.99 19.47 15.58
C VAL A 96 -2.54 19.17 16.96
N LEU A 97 -2.45 17.92 17.41
CA LEU A 97 -2.67 17.57 18.81
C LEU A 97 -1.42 17.88 19.58
N ARG A 98 -1.58 18.56 20.72
CA ARG A 98 -0.50 18.99 21.58
C ARG A 98 -0.74 18.53 23.00
N GLY A 99 0.33 18.10 23.67
CA GLY A 99 0.31 17.90 25.11
C GLY A 99 0.46 19.21 25.87
N VAL A 100 -0.31 19.36 26.93
CA VAL A 100 -0.29 20.51 27.84
C VAL A 100 -0.13 20.01 29.28
N ASP A 101 0.79 20.61 30.04
CA ASP A 101 0.98 20.31 31.46
C ASP A 101 -0.10 20.92 32.35
N GLU A 102 -0.06 20.65 33.66
CA GLU A 102 -1.01 21.21 34.64
C GLU A 102 -1.00 22.74 34.69
N ALA A 103 0.13 23.37 34.35
CA ALA A 103 0.29 24.82 34.31
C ALA A 103 -0.17 25.43 32.97
N GLY A 104 -0.71 24.63 32.04
CA GLY A 104 -1.17 25.13 30.74
C GLY A 104 -0.06 25.31 29.71
N ARG A 105 1.17 24.84 29.97
CA ARG A 105 2.33 24.97 29.07
C ARG A 105 2.42 23.78 28.12
N LEU A 106 2.87 24.05 26.89
CA LEU A 106 3.11 23.00 25.90
C LEU A 106 4.24 22.07 26.37
N VAL A 107 4.02 20.76 26.23
CA VAL A 107 5.03 19.74 26.48
C VAL A 107 5.86 19.55 25.20
N PRO A 108 7.17 19.88 25.21
CA PRO A 108 8.01 19.74 24.02
C PRO A 108 8.05 18.30 23.51
N GLY A 109 7.97 18.12 22.19
CA GLY A 109 8.04 16.81 21.54
C GLY A 109 6.76 15.98 21.59
N LEU A 110 5.67 16.48 22.19
CA LEU A 110 4.37 15.82 22.21
C LEU A 110 3.41 16.49 21.21
N GLU A 111 3.68 16.31 19.92
CA GLU A 111 2.87 16.83 18.82
C GLU A 111 2.52 15.73 17.83
N LEU A 112 1.25 15.66 17.42
CA LEU A 112 0.77 14.75 16.37
C LEU A 112 -0.05 15.53 15.35
N VAL A 113 0.32 15.47 14.08
CA VAL A 113 -0.45 16.11 13.01
C VAL A 113 -1.67 15.26 12.68
N VAL A 114 -2.82 15.90 12.61
CA VAL A 114 -4.09 15.26 12.27
C VAL A 114 -4.66 15.93 11.04
N VAL A 115 -4.95 15.13 10.02
CA VAL A 115 -5.64 15.57 8.81
C VAL A 115 -7.04 14.97 8.81
N VAL A 116 -8.04 15.81 8.59
CA VAL A 116 -9.45 15.41 8.55
C VAL A 116 -10.06 15.80 7.22
N GLY A 117 -10.91 14.94 6.67
CA GLY A 117 -11.73 15.29 5.51
C GLY A 117 -12.46 14.10 4.91
N ASP A 118 -13.09 14.31 3.76
CA ASP A 118 -13.70 13.23 2.99
C ASP A 118 -12.64 12.51 2.18
N PHE A 119 -12.49 11.19 2.39
CA PHE A 119 -11.53 10.39 1.63
C PHE A 119 -12.19 9.93 0.33
N VAL A 120 -11.71 10.44 -0.80
CA VAL A 120 -12.26 10.12 -2.12
C VAL A 120 -11.40 9.09 -2.86
N ASN A 121 -12.00 8.41 -3.83
CA ASN A 121 -11.29 7.47 -4.71
C ASN A 121 -10.22 8.18 -5.54
N HIS A 122 -9.23 7.43 -6.02
CA HIS A 122 -8.38 7.90 -7.10
C HIS A 122 -9.22 8.29 -8.34
N PRO A 123 -8.96 9.44 -8.98
CA PRO A 123 -9.70 9.89 -10.15
C PRO A 123 -9.81 8.83 -11.25
N GLY A 124 -11.01 8.64 -11.77
CA GLY A 124 -11.31 7.64 -12.80
C GLY A 124 -11.63 6.24 -12.28
N LEU A 125 -11.43 5.96 -10.99
CA LEU A 125 -11.78 4.67 -10.39
C LEU A 125 -13.14 4.73 -9.67
N THR A 126 -14.04 3.82 -10.04
CA THR A 126 -15.32 3.65 -9.33
C THR A 126 -15.19 2.72 -8.12
N ILE A 127 -14.17 1.85 -8.13
CA ILE A 127 -13.85 0.95 -7.03
C ILE A 127 -12.40 1.21 -6.61
N ASP A 128 -12.20 1.54 -5.34
CA ASP A 128 -10.89 1.82 -4.76
C ASP A 128 -10.85 1.31 -3.31
N LEU A 129 -10.31 0.11 -3.13
CA LEU A 129 -10.27 -0.52 -1.81
C LEU A 129 -9.30 0.17 -0.84
N LEU A 130 -8.34 0.97 -1.32
CA LEU A 130 -7.50 1.80 -0.46
C LEU A 130 -8.33 2.94 0.14
N ALA A 131 -9.14 3.60 -0.70
CA ALA A 131 -10.08 4.62 -0.23
C ALA A 131 -11.13 4.04 0.72
N ASP A 132 -11.65 2.84 0.46
CA ASP A 132 -12.59 2.16 1.35
C ASP A 132 -11.99 1.94 2.76
N LEU A 133 -10.72 1.54 2.85
CA LEU A 133 -10.03 1.38 4.13
C LEU A 133 -9.90 2.70 4.90
N CYS A 134 -9.55 3.78 4.21
CA CYS A 134 -9.37 5.08 4.82
C CYS A 134 -10.70 5.77 5.20
N ARG A 135 -11.81 5.43 4.53
CA ARG A 135 -13.17 5.80 4.94
C ARG A 135 -13.69 4.98 6.12
N GLY A 136 -13.11 3.80 6.34
CA GLY A 136 -13.44 2.92 7.46
C GLY A 136 -13.08 3.49 8.83
N THR A 137 -13.45 2.75 9.87
CA THR A 137 -13.22 3.13 11.28
C THR A 137 -11.98 2.49 11.90
N ASP A 138 -11.20 1.72 11.13
CA ASP A 138 -9.97 1.08 11.63
C ASP A 138 -8.76 1.98 11.32
N PRO A 139 -8.29 2.78 12.29
CA PRO A 139 -7.17 3.70 12.06
C PRO A 139 -5.86 2.99 11.72
N VAL A 140 -5.70 1.71 12.12
CA VAL A 140 -4.48 0.94 11.83
C VAL A 140 -4.38 0.65 10.36
N LYS A 141 -5.50 0.25 9.74
CA LYS A 141 -5.56 -0.01 8.30
C LYS A 141 -5.37 1.27 7.50
N SER A 142 -6.03 2.36 7.91
CA SER A 142 -5.82 3.67 7.28
C SER A 142 -4.36 4.12 7.38
N HIS A 143 -3.72 3.95 8.54
CA HIS A 143 -2.31 4.30 8.72
C HIS A 143 -1.37 3.46 7.85
N ALA A 144 -1.63 2.15 7.73
CA ALA A 144 -0.86 1.27 6.85
C ALA A 144 -0.94 1.72 5.38
N VAL A 145 -2.15 2.07 4.91
CA VAL A 145 -2.34 2.65 3.56
C VAL A 145 -1.57 3.97 3.44
N HIS A 146 -1.67 4.85 4.43
CA HIS A 146 -0.97 6.13 4.42
C HIS A 146 0.54 6.00 4.33
N ARG A 147 1.16 5.06 5.07
CA ARG A 147 2.61 4.81 4.97
C ARG A 147 3.00 4.42 3.55
N MET A 148 2.24 3.53 2.92
CA MET A 148 2.46 3.15 1.53
C MET A 148 2.30 4.35 0.57
N LEU A 149 1.22 5.14 0.72
CA LEU A 149 0.95 6.30 -0.14
C LEU A 149 1.94 7.46 0.08
N HIS A 150 2.56 7.57 1.26
CA HIS A 150 3.60 8.54 1.57
C HIS A 150 5.03 8.08 1.23
N ASP A 151 5.14 7.00 0.46
CA ASP A 151 6.43 6.44 0.04
C ASP A 151 7.32 6.01 1.22
N ASN A 152 6.71 5.53 2.30
CA ASN A 152 7.47 5.05 3.44
C ASN A 152 8.04 3.65 3.13
N PRO A 153 9.37 3.45 3.19
CA PRO A 153 9.98 2.14 2.93
C PRO A 153 9.56 1.09 3.97
N GLU A 154 9.17 1.51 5.17
CA GLU A 154 8.63 0.63 6.20
C GLU A 154 7.11 0.48 6.05
N ASN A 155 6.67 -0.06 4.92
CA ASN A 155 5.27 -0.38 4.67
C ASN A 155 5.09 -1.90 4.51
N ILE A 156 3.90 -2.40 4.82
CA ILE A 156 3.61 -3.85 4.89
C ILE A 156 3.67 -4.57 3.54
N PHE A 157 3.72 -3.82 2.44
CA PHE A 157 3.85 -4.37 1.09
C PHE A 157 5.28 -4.33 0.56
N ASN A 158 6.22 -3.63 1.21
CA ASN A 158 7.60 -3.58 0.73
C ASN A 158 8.33 -4.91 1.03
N GLU A 159 8.57 -5.72 0.01
CA GLU A 159 9.29 -6.99 0.15
C GLU A 159 10.76 -6.83 0.53
N ASN A 160 11.33 -5.64 0.32
CA ASN A 160 12.71 -5.30 0.67
C ASN A 160 12.84 -4.74 2.09
N TRP A 161 11.75 -4.65 2.85
CA TRP A 161 11.80 -4.22 4.25
C TRP A 161 12.30 -5.36 5.13
N GLN A 162 13.33 -5.12 5.97
CA GLN A 162 14.01 -6.19 6.72
C GLN A 162 13.06 -7.13 7.50
N PRO A 163 12.04 -6.64 8.24
CA PRO A 163 11.08 -7.53 8.91
C PRO A 163 10.27 -8.42 7.97
N ILE A 164 10.05 -8.00 6.72
CA ILE A 164 9.39 -8.80 5.69
C ILE A 164 10.35 -9.85 5.14
N ILE A 165 11.62 -9.48 4.92
CA ILE A 165 12.70 -10.41 4.53
C ILE A 165 12.89 -11.48 5.62
N ASP A 166 12.93 -11.09 6.89
CA ASP A 166 13.09 -12.02 8.02
C ASP A 166 11.92 -13.02 8.10
N LYS A 167 10.71 -12.58 7.73
CA LYS A 167 9.49 -13.40 7.81
C LYS A 167 9.33 -14.34 6.61
N TRP A 168 9.58 -13.86 5.40
CA TRP A 168 9.20 -14.55 4.16
C TRP A 168 10.39 -14.89 3.25
N GLY A 169 11.58 -14.39 3.54
CA GLY A 169 12.76 -14.46 2.67
C GLY A 169 12.78 -13.37 1.59
N GLU A 170 13.86 -13.34 0.82
CA GLU A 170 14.01 -12.40 -0.29
C GLU A 170 13.07 -12.72 -1.47
N ARG A 171 12.57 -11.67 -2.16
CA ARG A 171 11.80 -11.76 -3.41
C ARG A 171 10.47 -12.52 -3.31
N ALA A 172 9.81 -12.41 -2.16
CA ALA A 172 8.54 -13.08 -1.87
C ALA A 172 7.30 -12.31 -2.35
N CYS A 173 7.38 -11.52 -3.43
CA CYS A 173 6.34 -10.58 -3.91
C CYS A 173 4.89 -11.09 -3.80
N GLY A 174 4.60 -12.29 -4.30
CA GLY A 174 3.26 -12.87 -4.25
C GLY A 174 2.77 -13.17 -2.83
N THR A 175 3.66 -13.65 -1.96
CA THR A 175 3.36 -13.91 -0.54
C THR A 175 3.18 -12.61 0.22
N VAL A 176 4.04 -11.61 -0.02
CA VAL A 176 3.94 -10.28 0.60
C VAL A 176 2.64 -9.57 0.21
N ALA A 177 2.26 -9.64 -1.08
CA ALA A 177 0.98 -9.13 -1.55
C ALA A 177 -0.21 -9.79 -0.86
N ASP A 178 -0.19 -11.11 -0.70
CA ASP A 178 -1.29 -11.88 -0.09
C ASP A 178 -1.38 -11.69 1.44
N ASP A 179 -0.24 -11.68 2.13
CA ASP A 179 -0.16 -11.43 3.58
C ASP A 179 -0.61 -10.01 3.90
N GLY A 180 -0.11 -9.00 3.16
CA GLY A 180 -0.56 -7.62 3.31
C GLY A 180 -2.05 -7.44 2.98
N ALA A 181 -2.56 -8.17 1.98
CA ALA A 181 -3.99 -8.18 1.67
C ALA A 181 -4.83 -8.79 2.78
N SER A 182 -4.42 -9.95 3.30
CA SER A 182 -5.07 -10.61 4.43
C SER A 182 -5.08 -9.71 5.66
N ALA A 183 -3.99 -8.98 5.88
CA ALA A 183 -3.84 -8.10 7.01
C ALA A 183 -4.79 -6.88 6.95
N LEU A 184 -5.01 -6.32 5.76
CA LEU A 184 -5.86 -5.14 5.59
C LEU A 184 -7.34 -5.48 5.32
N TRP A 185 -7.65 -6.54 4.57
CA TRP A 185 -9.03 -6.86 4.17
C TRP A 185 -9.58 -8.15 4.78
N GLY A 186 -8.78 -8.93 5.51
CA GLY A 186 -9.24 -10.11 6.26
C GLY A 186 -9.57 -11.33 5.39
N GLY A 187 -9.10 -11.37 4.13
CA GLY A 187 -9.28 -12.49 3.22
C GLY A 187 -8.05 -12.72 2.33
N ASN A 188 -7.93 -13.93 1.80
CA ASN A 188 -6.81 -14.34 0.96
C ASN A 188 -6.99 -13.78 -0.46
N ALA A 189 -6.10 -12.89 -0.86
CA ALA A 189 -6.08 -12.31 -2.21
C ALA A 189 -5.62 -13.32 -3.28
N THR A 190 -5.22 -14.52 -2.86
CA THR A 190 -4.85 -15.66 -3.70
C THR A 190 -5.89 -16.79 -3.73
N ASP A 191 -7.08 -16.61 -3.14
CA ASP A 191 -8.17 -17.62 -3.13
C ASP A 191 -8.88 -17.78 -4.50
N HIS A 192 -8.08 -17.91 -5.55
CA HIS A 192 -8.51 -18.18 -6.92
C HIS A 192 -7.49 -19.05 -7.63
N VAL A 193 -7.97 -19.75 -8.66
CA VAL A 193 -7.10 -20.51 -9.56
C VAL A 193 -6.44 -19.52 -10.52
N PHE A 194 -5.11 -19.47 -10.54
CA PHE A 194 -4.38 -18.69 -11.52
C PHE A 194 -4.56 -19.28 -12.92
N ARG A 195 -5.16 -18.49 -13.81
CA ARG A 195 -5.36 -18.78 -15.23
C ARG A 195 -4.55 -17.83 -16.07
N GLY A 196 -3.84 -18.35 -17.08
CA GLY A 196 -3.13 -17.54 -18.05
C GLY A 196 -4.10 -16.73 -18.92
N TYR A 197 -3.74 -15.48 -19.19
CA TYR A 197 -4.43 -14.60 -20.14
C TYR A 197 -3.80 -14.63 -21.54
N HIS A 198 -2.67 -15.31 -21.67
CA HIS A 198 -1.94 -15.51 -22.90
C HIS A 198 -2.31 -16.84 -23.56
N ILE A 199 -2.14 -16.90 -24.88
CA ILE A 199 -2.22 -18.14 -25.65
C ILE A 199 -1.09 -19.05 -25.17
N ALA A 200 -1.44 -20.28 -24.80
CA ALA A 200 -0.48 -21.23 -24.26
C ALA A 200 0.62 -21.54 -25.27
N PHE A 201 1.86 -21.62 -24.78
CA PHE A 201 3.01 -22.03 -25.57
C PHE A 201 3.13 -23.55 -25.62
N ARG A 202 4.06 -24.05 -26.44
CA ARG A 202 4.51 -25.44 -26.30
C ARG A 202 5.27 -25.58 -24.97
N PRO A 203 5.13 -26.70 -24.24
CA PRO A 203 5.91 -26.95 -23.04
C PRO A 203 7.42 -26.77 -23.30
N GLY A 204 8.13 -26.10 -22.40
CA GLY A 204 9.57 -25.81 -22.54
C GLY A 204 9.92 -24.75 -23.60
N PHE A 205 8.93 -24.05 -24.18
CA PHE A 205 9.20 -22.93 -25.08
C PHE A 205 9.93 -21.82 -24.33
N LYS A 206 10.90 -21.21 -25.01
CA LYS A 206 11.75 -20.13 -24.50
C LYS A 206 11.29 -18.81 -25.09
N VAL A 207 10.58 -18.02 -24.29
CA VAL A 207 10.13 -16.67 -24.70
C VAL A 207 11.32 -15.72 -24.60
N THR A 208 11.81 -15.24 -25.74
CA THR A 208 12.96 -14.34 -25.85
C THR A 208 12.58 -12.88 -26.12
N SER A 209 11.32 -12.62 -26.45
CA SER A 209 10.79 -11.28 -26.68
C SER A 209 9.34 -11.17 -26.21
N ARG A 210 8.93 -9.98 -25.73
CA ARG A 210 7.53 -9.66 -25.41
C ARG A 210 6.59 -9.91 -26.58
N ASP A 211 7.03 -9.68 -27.82
CA ASP A 211 6.19 -9.82 -29.01
C ASP A 211 5.74 -11.26 -29.28
N GLN A 212 6.44 -12.25 -28.70
CA GLN A 212 6.05 -13.66 -28.77
C GLN A 212 4.88 -13.98 -27.84
N VAL A 213 4.62 -13.15 -26.83
CA VAL A 213 3.49 -13.32 -25.91
C VAL A 213 2.25 -12.71 -26.52
N LYS A 214 1.38 -13.58 -27.05
CA LYS A 214 0.07 -13.21 -27.62
C LYS A 214 -1.03 -13.42 -26.58
N PHE A 215 -1.91 -12.44 -26.42
CA PHE A 215 -3.01 -12.47 -25.47
C PHE A 215 -4.30 -12.96 -26.10
N SER A 216 -5.04 -13.79 -25.36
CA SER A 216 -6.37 -14.21 -25.79
C SER A 216 -7.40 -13.16 -25.39
N LYS A 217 -8.06 -12.55 -26.37
CA LYS A 217 -9.14 -11.57 -26.15
C LYS A 217 -10.20 -12.09 -25.17
N ALA A 218 -10.59 -13.35 -25.31
CA ALA A 218 -11.59 -13.97 -24.45
C ALA A 218 -11.08 -14.19 -23.02
N GLN A 219 -9.81 -14.59 -22.83
CA GLN A 219 -9.25 -14.78 -21.48
C GLN A 219 -9.04 -13.45 -20.78
N VAL A 220 -8.52 -12.42 -21.47
CA VAL A 220 -8.35 -11.07 -20.91
C VAL A 220 -9.70 -10.47 -20.51
N ALA A 221 -10.73 -10.59 -21.35
CA ALA A 221 -12.08 -10.12 -21.01
C ALA A 221 -12.67 -10.82 -19.78
N ARG A 222 -12.49 -12.15 -19.67
CA ARG A 222 -12.91 -12.92 -18.50
C ARG A 222 -12.12 -12.51 -17.25
N GLY A 223 -10.81 -12.41 -17.35
CA GLY A 223 -9.94 -12.00 -16.25
C GLY A 223 -10.32 -10.63 -15.68
N ARG A 224 -10.57 -9.64 -16.55
CA ARG A 224 -11.06 -8.30 -16.15
C ARG A 224 -12.37 -8.38 -15.38
N THR A 225 -13.32 -9.17 -15.90
CA THR A 225 -14.64 -9.35 -15.28
C THR A 225 -14.51 -10.04 -13.92
N SER A 226 -13.68 -11.08 -13.83
CA SER A 226 -13.39 -11.80 -12.58
C SER A 226 -12.77 -10.85 -11.56
N ILE A 227 -11.72 -10.11 -11.91
CA ILE A 227 -11.06 -9.14 -11.02
C ILE A 227 -12.08 -8.11 -10.50
N LYS A 228 -12.87 -7.47 -11.38
CA LYS A 228 -13.92 -6.53 -10.95
C LYS A 228 -14.93 -7.19 -10.01
N SER A 229 -15.35 -8.43 -10.28
CA SER A 229 -16.28 -9.16 -9.42
C SER A 229 -15.70 -9.42 -8.03
N TRP A 230 -14.42 -9.73 -7.92
CA TRP A 230 -13.73 -9.87 -6.64
C TRP A 230 -13.72 -8.55 -5.85
N LEU A 231 -13.29 -7.47 -6.50
CA LEU A 231 -13.24 -6.15 -5.87
C LEU A 231 -14.62 -5.64 -5.43
N THR A 232 -15.67 -5.91 -6.21
CA THR A 232 -17.03 -5.39 -5.93
C THR A 232 -17.83 -6.26 -4.98
N ARG A 233 -17.91 -7.58 -5.24
CA ARG A 233 -18.81 -8.49 -4.52
C ARG A 233 -18.16 -9.07 -3.27
N LYS A 234 -16.88 -9.44 -3.37
CA LYS A 234 -16.12 -10.01 -2.24
C LYS A 234 -15.46 -8.94 -1.38
N LYS A 235 -15.30 -7.71 -1.91
CA LYS A 235 -14.55 -6.63 -1.25
C LYS A 235 -13.12 -7.06 -0.90
N THR A 236 -12.53 -7.89 -1.76
CA THR A 236 -11.21 -8.49 -1.57
C THR A 236 -10.32 -8.09 -2.75
N PRO A 237 -9.10 -7.62 -2.51
CA PRO A 237 -8.12 -7.39 -3.57
C PRO A 237 -7.67 -8.73 -4.19
N VAL A 238 -7.01 -8.66 -5.35
CA VAL A 238 -6.66 -9.87 -6.12
C VAL A 238 -5.18 -9.86 -6.47
N VAL A 239 -4.45 -10.91 -6.11
CA VAL A 239 -3.08 -11.11 -6.59
C VAL A 239 -3.12 -11.58 -8.04
N VAL A 240 -2.38 -10.88 -8.90
CA VAL A 240 -2.21 -11.24 -10.32
C VAL A 240 -0.74 -11.48 -10.62
N GLY A 241 -0.48 -12.41 -11.55
CA GLY A 241 0.85 -12.63 -12.07
C GLY A 241 1.12 -11.67 -13.23
N VAL A 242 2.28 -11.04 -13.21
CA VAL A 242 2.72 -10.09 -14.23
C VAL A 242 4.08 -10.47 -14.78
N LEU A 243 4.38 -9.99 -15.98
CA LEU A 243 5.67 -10.09 -16.62
C LEU A 243 6.30 -8.70 -16.69
N TYR A 244 7.60 -8.56 -16.41
CA TYR A 244 8.33 -7.33 -16.71
C TYR A 244 9.39 -7.50 -17.81
N GLY A 245 9.40 -8.62 -18.54
CA GLY A 245 10.00 -8.76 -19.88
C GLY A 245 11.20 -9.73 -20.02
N PRO A 246 11.20 -10.62 -21.03
CA PRO A 246 12.44 -11.18 -21.59
C PRO A 246 13.04 -10.22 -22.62
N THR A 247 14.35 -9.97 -22.56
CA THR A 247 15.08 -9.16 -23.54
C THR A 247 16.06 -10.04 -24.33
N SER A 248 16.14 -9.82 -25.65
CA SER A 248 16.92 -10.64 -26.59
C SER A 248 18.39 -10.23 -26.76
N SER A 249 18.82 -9.11 -26.17
CA SER A 249 20.18 -8.60 -26.38
C SER A 249 20.70 -7.85 -25.16
N GLY A 250 21.85 -8.27 -24.65
CA GLY A 250 22.67 -7.49 -23.75
C GLY A 250 24.03 -8.15 -23.57
N SER A 251 25.05 -7.66 -24.27
CA SER A 251 26.44 -7.86 -23.88
C SER A 251 26.74 -7.00 -22.65
N GLY A 252 27.55 -7.51 -21.72
CA GLY A 252 28.00 -6.80 -20.51
C GLY A 252 27.41 -7.32 -19.19
N ALA A 253 27.78 -6.67 -18.07
CA ALA A 253 27.46 -7.10 -16.71
C ALA A 253 25.96 -7.21 -16.37
N ALA A 254 25.08 -6.65 -17.21
CA ALA A 254 23.62 -6.80 -17.13
C ALA A 254 23.08 -8.12 -17.74
N ALA A 255 23.93 -8.94 -18.36
CA ALA A 255 23.54 -10.22 -18.98
C ALA A 255 23.03 -11.27 -17.99
N SER A 256 23.43 -11.20 -16.71
CA SER A 256 22.93 -12.09 -15.64
C SER A 256 21.43 -11.89 -15.35
N VAL A 257 20.88 -10.71 -15.67
CA VAL A 257 19.47 -10.37 -15.52
C VAL A 257 18.72 -10.49 -16.85
N ARG A 258 19.34 -10.93 -17.96
CA ARG A 258 18.69 -11.08 -19.28
C ARG A 258 18.67 -12.55 -19.69
N GLY A 259 17.56 -13.02 -20.25
CA GLY A 259 17.42 -14.39 -20.73
C GLY A 259 15.98 -14.77 -21.04
N PRO A 260 15.76 -15.93 -21.69
CA PRO A 260 14.42 -16.37 -22.01
C PRO A 260 13.62 -16.68 -20.75
N ILE A 261 12.31 -16.48 -20.85
CA ILE A 261 11.35 -17.01 -19.87
C ILE A 261 10.96 -18.41 -20.33
N GLU A 262 11.24 -19.40 -19.49
CA GLU A 262 10.84 -20.78 -19.74
C GLU A 262 9.39 -20.98 -19.32
N THR A 263 8.59 -21.53 -20.24
CA THR A 263 7.20 -21.90 -19.93
C THR A 263 7.17 -23.24 -19.22
N ASN A 264 6.26 -23.40 -18.28
CA ASN A 264 6.11 -24.63 -17.52
C ASN A 264 5.62 -25.81 -18.38
N ARG A 265 5.45 -26.98 -17.76
CA ARG A 265 4.96 -28.20 -18.44
C ARG A 265 3.60 -28.06 -19.11
N PHE A 266 2.84 -27.01 -18.80
CA PHE A 266 1.54 -26.68 -19.39
C PHE A 266 1.61 -25.53 -20.39
N GLY A 267 2.83 -25.08 -20.76
CA GLY A 267 3.02 -23.97 -21.69
C GLY A 267 2.62 -22.61 -21.13
N GLN A 268 2.57 -22.47 -19.80
CA GLN A 268 2.22 -21.21 -19.13
C GLN A 268 3.46 -20.46 -18.67
N LEU A 269 3.41 -19.13 -18.72
CA LEU A 269 4.39 -18.26 -18.08
C LEU A 269 4.24 -18.32 -16.55
N GLU A 270 5.34 -18.59 -15.84
CA GLU A 270 5.33 -18.71 -14.39
C GLU A 270 5.51 -17.35 -13.70
N ARG A 271 4.51 -16.95 -12.90
CA ARG A 271 4.54 -15.67 -12.14
C ARG A 271 5.60 -15.59 -11.05
N THR A 272 6.11 -16.73 -10.59
CA THR A 272 7.20 -16.85 -9.60
C THR A 272 8.53 -17.20 -10.26
N GLY A 273 8.54 -17.41 -11.58
CA GLY A 273 9.73 -17.72 -12.35
C GLY A 273 10.56 -16.47 -12.65
N ARG A 274 11.65 -16.65 -13.38
CA ARG A 274 12.49 -15.55 -13.86
C ARG A 274 11.65 -14.54 -14.65
N PHE A 275 11.76 -13.24 -14.32
CA PHE A 275 10.96 -12.15 -14.90
C PHE A 275 9.45 -12.18 -14.61
N GLY A 276 9.01 -13.17 -13.85
CA GLY A 276 7.70 -13.17 -13.22
C GLY A 276 7.71 -12.24 -12.02
N HIS A 277 6.58 -11.58 -11.81
CA HIS A 277 6.32 -10.79 -10.62
C HIS A 277 4.86 -10.98 -10.22
N SER A 278 4.51 -10.62 -8.99
CA SER A 278 3.13 -10.63 -8.52
C SER A 278 2.79 -9.29 -7.89
N VAL A 279 1.63 -8.75 -8.26
CA VAL A 279 1.12 -7.48 -7.75
C VAL A 279 -0.32 -7.67 -7.26
N LEU A 280 -0.77 -6.76 -6.40
CA LEU A 280 -2.10 -6.81 -5.79
C LEU A 280 -3.02 -5.78 -6.43
N ILE A 281 -4.07 -6.22 -7.13
CA ILE A 281 -5.10 -5.33 -7.66
C ILE A 281 -6.02 -4.89 -6.54
N VAL A 282 -6.15 -3.57 -6.33
CA VAL A 282 -6.91 -2.96 -5.23
C VAL A 282 -8.02 -2.01 -5.71
N GLY A 283 -8.11 -1.73 -7.00
CA GLY A 283 -9.16 -0.86 -7.53
C GLY A 283 -9.33 -1.00 -9.03
N CYS A 284 -10.47 -0.55 -9.55
CA CYS A 284 -10.73 -0.48 -10.98
C CYS A 284 -11.78 0.56 -11.33
N ASN A 285 -11.81 0.95 -12.60
CA ASN A 285 -12.90 1.75 -13.14
C ASN A 285 -14.11 0.90 -13.53
N GLU A 286 -15.19 1.57 -13.96
CA GLU A 286 -16.45 0.89 -14.25
C GLU A 286 -16.32 -0.10 -15.41
N ALA A 287 -15.55 0.24 -16.44
CA ALA A 287 -15.31 -0.63 -17.60
C ALA A 287 -14.32 -1.78 -17.30
N ALA A 288 -13.69 -1.79 -16.12
CA ALA A 288 -12.60 -2.70 -15.78
C ALA A 288 -11.49 -2.72 -16.85
N ASP A 289 -11.20 -1.57 -17.46
CA ASP A 289 -10.07 -1.40 -18.39
C ASP A 289 -8.91 -0.63 -17.75
N GLN A 290 -9.11 -0.09 -16.55
CA GLN A 290 -8.08 0.51 -15.72
C GLN A 290 -8.11 -0.13 -14.33
N PHE A 291 -6.93 -0.49 -13.81
CA PHE A 291 -6.79 -1.11 -12.50
C PHE A 291 -5.70 -0.44 -11.68
N LEU A 292 -6.03 -0.08 -10.43
CA LEU A 292 -5.04 0.34 -9.43
C LEU A 292 -4.45 -0.90 -8.77
N TYR A 293 -3.13 -0.91 -8.63
CA TYR A 293 -2.42 -2.01 -8.00
C TYR A 293 -1.36 -1.53 -7.01
N VAL A 294 -1.07 -2.41 -6.05
CA VAL A 294 0.06 -2.32 -5.13
C VAL A 294 1.16 -3.25 -5.62
N ASP A 295 2.37 -2.71 -5.71
CA ASP A 295 3.59 -3.38 -6.14
C ASP A 295 4.47 -3.70 -4.92
N PRO A 296 4.67 -4.99 -4.59
CA PRO A 296 5.53 -5.36 -3.48
C PRO A 296 7.01 -5.06 -3.70
N TRP A 297 7.44 -4.98 -4.97
CA TRP A 297 8.79 -4.59 -5.31
C TRP A 297 8.89 -3.08 -5.17
N TYR A 298 9.49 -2.60 -4.07
CA TYR A 298 9.66 -1.17 -3.86
C TYR A 298 10.49 -0.53 -4.97
N ASN A 299 10.00 0.57 -5.52
CA ASN A 299 10.45 1.23 -6.76
C ASN A 299 10.08 0.50 -8.06
N GLY A 300 9.39 -0.64 -8.04
CA GLY A 300 8.98 -1.36 -9.25
C GLY A 300 7.95 -0.57 -10.06
N SER A 301 7.08 0.13 -9.34
CA SER A 301 6.05 1.02 -9.87
C SER A 301 6.12 2.37 -9.16
N LYS A 302 5.63 3.43 -9.81
CA LYS A 302 5.53 4.74 -9.16
C LYS A 302 4.21 5.39 -9.51
N LEU A 303 3.46 5.90 -8.55
CA LEU A 303 2.24 6.66 -8.85
C LEU A 303 1.98 7.68 -7.75
N GLN A 304 1.65 8.91 -8.16
CA GLN A 304 1.04 9.87 -7.24
C GLN A 304 -0.42 9.50 -7.07
N TYR A 305 -0.80 9.03 -5.88
CA TYR A 305 -2.20 8.78 -5.57
C TYR A 305 -2.95 10.10 -5.41
N LYS A 306 -3.94 10.34 -6.28
CA LYS A 306 -4.72 11.60 -6.32
C LYS A 306 -6.08 11.49 -5.64
N GLY A 307 -6.39 10.35 -5.02
CA GLY A 307 -7.52 10.24 -4.09
C GLY A 307 -7.17 10.83 -2.72
N GLY A 308 -7.96 10.50 -1.71
CA GLY A 308 -7.70 10.91 -0.33
C GLY A 308 -8.46 12.14 0.11
N PHE A 309 -7.90 12.89 1.06
CA PHE A 309 -8.53 14.06 1.66
C PHE A 309 -8.40 15.28 0.76
N THR A 310 -9.45 16.09 0.70
CA THR A 310 -9.35 17.45 0.19
C THR A 310 -8.21 18.17 0.92
N HIS A 311 -7.26 18.74 0.17
CA HIS A 311 -6.04 19.42 0.66
C HIS A 311 -4.93 18.55 1.24
N ASN A 312 -4.96 17.22 1.06
CA ASN A 312 -3.81 16.36 1.35
C ASN A 312 -3.25 15.75 0.07
N GLU A 313 -2.16 16.34 -0.44
CA GLU A 313 -1.43 15.74 -1.55
C GLU A 313 -0.48 14.67 -1.04
N PHE A 314 -0.61 13.46 -1.60
CA PHE A 314 0.38 12.41 -1.41
C PHE A 314 1.59 12.66 -2.32
N PRO A 315 2.81 12.31 -1.89
CA PRO A 315 3.95 12.25 -2.78
C PRO A 315 3.76 11.14 -3.83
N VAL A 316 4.71 11.02 -4.75
CA VAL A 316 4.80 9.85 -5.61
C VAL A 316 5.18 8.65 -4.74
N SER A 317 4.31 7.65 -4.66
CA SER A 317 4.60 6.39 -3.96
C SER A 317 5.30 5.42 -4.90
N GLN A 318 6.31 4.71 -4.39
CA GLN A 318 7.08 3.69 -5.11
C GLN A 318 6.51 2.27 -4.98
N SER A 319 5.27 2.14 -4.49
CA SER A 319 4.61 0.87 -4.22
C SER A 319 3.23 0.75 -4.87
N ILE A 320 2.84 1.68 -5.74
CA ILE A 320 1.55 1.62 -6.43
C ILE A 320 1.68 2.02 -7.91
N GLY A 321 0.75 1.54 -8.72
CA GLY A 321 0.69 1.85 -10.15
C GLY A 321 -0.70 1.66 -10.74
N LEU A 322 -0.81 1.90 -12.04
CA LEU A 322 -2.04 1.68 -12.81
C LEU A 322 -1.77 0.74 -13.97
N PHE A 323 -2.62 -0.27 -14.17
CA PHE A 323 -2.74 -0.97 -15.45
C PHE A 323 -3.82 -0.31 -16.30
N LYS A 324 -3.60 -0.27 -17.61
CA LYS A 324 -4.59 0.12 -18.62
C LYS A 324 -4.67 -0.97 -19.68
N LEU A 325 -5.88 -1.20 -20.19
CA LEU A 325 -6.09 -2.03 -21.35
C LEU A 325 -5.59 -1.30 -22.59
N VAL A 326 -4.71 -1.94 -23.33
CA VAL A 326 -4.18 -1.46 -24.61
C VAL A 326 -4.45 -2.54 -25.65
N ASP A 327 -4.93 -2.16 -26.82
CA ASP A 327 -5.02 -3.08 -27.96
C ASP A 327 -3.70 -3.02 -28.75
N ASP A 328 -2.87 -4.04 -28.56
CA ASP A 328 -1.58 -4.15 -29.23
C ASP A 328 -1.78 -4.86 -30.56
N SER A 329 -1.45 -4.20 -31.68
CA SER A 329 -1.73 -4.72 -33.02
C SER A 329 -1.13 -6.11 -33.28
N ASN A 330 -0.02 -6.43 -32.62
CA ASN A 330 0.68 -7.68 -32.80
C ASN A 330 0.28 -8.72 -31.75
N ARG A 331 -0.17 -8.29 -30.57
CA ARG A 331 -0.31 -9.16 -29.40
C ARG A 331 -1.74 -9.30 -28.91
N GLY A 332 -2.67 -8.52 -29.44
CA GLY A 332 -4.06 -8.42 -28.97
C GLY A 332 -4.20 -7.55 -27.72
N PRO A 333 -5.32 -7.66 -27.00
CA PRO A 333 -5.57 -6.83 -25.82
C PRO A 333 -4.65 -7.22 -24.67
N VAL A 334 -3.98 -6.24 -24.07
CA VAL A 334 -3.06 -6.42 -22.95
C VAL A 334 -3.38 -5.43 -21.83
N LEU A 335 -3.39 -5.91 -20.58
CA LEU A 335 -3.38 -5.02 -19.41
C LEU A 335 -1.94 -4.66 -19.09
N ARG A 336 -1.54 -3.47 -19.50
CA ARG A 336 -0.16 -2.96 -19.43
C ARG A 336 -0.07 -1.83 -18.42
N GLN A 337 1.02 -1.78 -17.67
CA GLN A 337 1.31 -0.68 -16.76
C GLN A 337 1.29 0.63 -17.54
N ALA A 338 0.59 1.63 -17.00
CA ALA A 338 0.44 2.93 -17.62
C ALA A 338 1.79 3.65 -17.63
N PRO A 339 2.12 4.46 -18.66
CA PRO A 339 3.41 5.15 -18.74
C PRO A 339 3.74 6.02 -17.53
N GLU A 340 2.73 6.67 -16.96
CA GLU A 340 2.88 7.47 -15.73
C GLU A 340 3.21 6.63 -14.49
N ALA A 341 2.94 5.31 -14.56
CA ALA A 341 3.10 4.37 -13.47
C ALA A 341 4.47 3.65 -13.43
N GLU A 342 5.35 3.90 -14.42
CA GLU A 342 6.59 3.16 -14.66
C GLU A 342 7.70 3.45 -13.63
N GLY A 343 8.15 2.42 -12.90
CA GLY A 343 9.27 2.48 -11.97
C GLY A 343 10.60 1.92 -12.53
N THR A 344 11.40 1.34 -11.64
CA THR A 344 12.78 0.84 -11.86
C THR A 344 12.86 -0.37 -12.78
N PHE A 345 11.75 -1.05 -13.06
CA PHE A 345 11.74 -2.07 -14.12
C PHE A 345 12.24 -1.50 -15.46
N ARG A 346 12.07 -0.20 -15.69
CA ARG A 346 12.51 0.53 -16.90
C ARG A 346 14.03 0.55 -17.17
N LEU A 347 14.90 0.25 -16.20
CA LEU A 347 16.37 0.38 -16.36
C LEU A 347 17.00 -0.57 -17.41
N ALA A 348 16.21 -1.43 -18.05
CA ALA A 348 16.59 -2.15 -19.25
C ALA A 348 15.48 -2.02 -20.31
N ASP A 349 15.69 -1.14 -21.29
CA ASP A 349 15.02 -1.07 -22.61
C ASP A 349 13.68 -1.82 -22.75
N GLY A 350 12.58 -1.30 -22.18
CA GLY A 350 11.22 -1.77 -22.48
C GLY A 350 10.60 -2.80 -21.52
N ASN A 351 11.15 -2.95 -20.33
CA ASN A 351 10.56 -3.72 -19.24
C ASN A 351 9.37 -2.95 -18.60
N ILE A 352 8.14 -3.37 -18.94
CA ILE A 352 6.87 -2.82 -18.44
C ILE A 352 6.08 -3.98 -17.86
N LEU A 353 5.36 -3.75 -16.76
CA LEU A 353 4.50 -4.78 -16.20
C LEU A 353 3.30 -5.06 -17.11
N GLU A 354 3.06 -6.33 -17.42
CA GLU A 354 1.89 -6.79 -18.17
C GLU A 354 1.24 -7.97 -17.43
N ILE A 355 -0.08 -7.91 -17.20
CA ILE A 355 -0.79 -8.99 -16.50
C ILE A 355 -0.86 -10.22 -17.40
N THR A 356 -0.23 -11.31 -16.98
CA THR A 356 -0.19 -12.60 -17.71
C THR A 356 -1.08 -13.66 -17.10
N SER A 357 -1.46 -13.52 -15.83
CA SER A 357 -2.34 -14.48 -15.15
C SER A 357 -3.12 -13.85 -13.98
N GLY A 358 -4.27 -14.44 -13.67
CA GLY A 358 -5.16 -14.03 -12.57
C GLY A 358 -6.36 -14.98 -12.45
N PRO A 359 -7.47 -14.58 -11.79
CA PRO A 359 -8.63 -15.45 -11.54
C PRO A 359 -9.39 -15.94 -12.79
#